data_AF-A0A1B4Y5R3-F1
#
_entry.id   AF-A0A1B4Y5R3-F1
#
_cell.length_a   1.000
_cell.length_b   1.000
_cell.length_c   1.000
_cell.angle_alpha   90.00
_cell.angle_beta   90.00
_cell.angle_gamma   90.00
#
_symmetry.space_group_name_H-M   'P 1'
#
loop_
_entity.id
_entity.type
_entity.pdbx_description
1 polymer ?
#
loop_
_entity_poly.entity_id
_entity_poly.type
_entity_poly.pdbx_seq_one_letter_code
_entity_poly.pdbx_strand_id
1 'polypeptide(L)' 'MIVSDVLRAGDFWGGAGSTACQEFITQLGRNFQMIYEQANTHGAKVQAAGNNMATTDTSIGSSWA' A
#
# COMPACT_ATOMS: atom_id res chain seq x y z
N MET A 1 7.22 -11.87 6.02
CA MET A 1 5.88 -12.49 6.15
C MET A 1 5.27 -12.94 4.82
N ILE A 2 5.57 -12.37 3.64
CA ILE A 2 5.18 -13.03 2.35
C ILE A 2 6.41 -13.61 1.64
N VAL A 3 7.50 -12.83 1.51
CA VAL A 3 8.76 -13.32 0.92
C VAL A 3 9.29 -14.56 1.65
N SER A 4 9.20 -14.59 2.98
CA SER A 4 9.60 -15.75 3.77
C SER A 4 8.80 -17.01 3.44
N ASP A 5 7.51 -16.89 3.14
CA ASP A 5 6.66 -18.05 2.83
C ASP A 5 6.94 -18.53 1.41
N VAL A 6 7.18 -17.60 0.48
CA VAL A 6 7.65 -17.90 -0.87
C VAL A 6 8.98 -18.65 -0.84
N LEU A 7 9.93 -18.21 -0.02
CA LEU A 7 11.23 -18.88 0.12
C LEU A 7 11.08 -20.29 0.72
N ARG A 8 10.19 -20.48 1.70
CA ARG A 8 9.88 -21.80 2.27
C ARG A 8 9.21 -22.74 1.25
N ALA A 9 8.44 -22.18 0.32
CA ALA A 9 7.84 -22.90 -0.80
C ALA A 9 8.73 -22.90 -2.06
N GLY A 10 10.01 -22.51 -1.94
CA GLY A 10 10.91 -22.28 -3.08
C GLY A 10 11.10 -23.49 -3.99
N ASP A 11 10.93 -24.71 -3.47
CA ASP A 11 11.03 -25.96 -4.23
C ASP A 11 10.05 -26.01 -5.42
N PHE A 12 8.90 -25.33 -5.34
CA PHE A 12 7.96 -25.18 -6.45
C PHE A 12 8.62 -24.54 -7.69
N TRP A 13 9.59 -23.65 -7.50
CA TRP A 13 10.33 -22.97 -8.56
C TRP A 13 11.71 -23.58 -8.85
N GLY A 14 12.02 -24.76 -8.30
CA GLY A 14 13.34 -25.38 -8.42
C GLY A 14 14.33 -24.95 -7.33
N GLY A 15 13.81 -24.49 -6.19
CA GLY A 15 14.56 -24.12 -4.99
C GLY A 15 14.58 -22.61 -4.77
N ALA A 16 14.79 -22.19 -3.51
CA ALA A 16 14.78 -20.78 -3.12
C ALA A 16 15.86 -19.93 -3.81
N GLY A 17 16.98 -20.53 -4.21
CA GLY A 17 18.06 -19.88 -4.96
C GLY A 17 17.88 -19.88 -6.47
N SER A 18 16.82 -20.52 -7.00
CA SER A 18 16.56 -20.57 -8.43
C SER A 18 16.25 -19.18 -9.00
N THR A 19 16.60 -18.97 -10.27
CA THR A 19 16.26 -17.73 -11.00
C THR A 19 14.75 -17.47 -10.97
N ALA A 20 13.94 -18.50 -11.17
CA ALA A 20 12.48 -18.39 -11.16
C ALA A 20 11.93 -17.91 -9.81
N CYS A 21 12.42 -18.47 -8.70
CA CYS A 21 12.00 -18.04 -7.35
C CYS A 21 12.41 -16.58 -7.08
N GLN A 22 13.62 -16.18 -7.46
CA GLN A 22 14.13 -14.82 -7.25
C GLN A 22 13.40 -13.79 -8.11
N GLU A 23 13.06 -14.12 -9.36
CA GLU A 23 12.27 -13.25 -10.23
C GLU A 23 10.85 -13.04 -9.68
N PHE A 24 10.22 -14.10 -9.19
CA PHE A 24 8.92 -13.99 -8.54
C PHE A 24 8.98 -13.07 -7.31
N ILE A 25 9.97 -13.25 -6.42
CA ILE A 25 10.17 -12.39 -5.25
C ILE A 25 10.39 -10.93 -5.68
N THR A 26 11.14 -10.70 -6.76
CA THR A 26 11.40 -9.35 -7.26
C THR A 26 10.13 -8.69 -7.77
N GLN A 27 9.31 -9.41 -8.55
CA GLN A 27 8.02 -8.90 -9.03
C GLN A 27 7.07 -8.61 -7.88
N LEU A 28 7.00 -9.52 -6.91
CA LEU A 28 6.23 -9.35 -5.68
C LEU A 28 6.64 -8.07 -4.94
N GLY A 29 7.95 -7.86 -4.75
CA GLY A 29 8.49 -6.66 -4.11
C GLY A 29 8.08 -5.37 -4.82
N ARG A 30 8.20 -5.32 -6.16
CA ARG A 30 7.77 -4.16 -6.95
C ARG A 30 6.29 -3.83 -6.79
N ASN A 31 5.43 -4.85 -6.82
CA ASN A 31 3.99 -4.66 -6.67
C ASN A 31 3.66 -4.08 -5.28
N PHE A 32 4.23 -4.66 -4.21
CA PHE A 32 3.98 -4.17 -2.86
C PHE A 32 4.56 -2.79 -2.59
N GLN A 33 5.73 -2.47 -3.16
CA GLN A 33 6.29 -1.12 -3.07
C GLN A 33 5.33 -0.08 -3.65
N MET A 34 4.77 -0.33 -4.83
CA MET A 34 3.78 0.55 -5.46
C MET A 34 2.52 0.66 -4.60
N ILE A 35 2.00 -0.45 -4.07
CA ILE A 35 0.82 -0.43 -3.17
C ILE A 35 1.08 0.45 -1.95
N TYR A 36 2.25 0.35 -1.30
CA TYR A 36 2.55 1.17 -0.13
C TYR A 36 2.65 2.66 -0.46
N GLU A 37 3.28 3.01 -1.59
CA GLU A 37 3.38 4.39 -2.05
C GLU A 37 2.00 4.99 -2.33
N GLN A 38 1.15 4.24 -3.04
CA GLN A 38 -0.21 4.66 -3.34
C GLN A 38 -1.09 4.74 -2.09
N ALA A 39 -0.96 3.80 -1.15
CA ALA A 39 -1.68 3.83 0.11
C ALA A 39 -1.32 5.06 0.95
N ASN A 40 -0.03 5.43 1.02
CA ASN A 40 0.41 6.63 1.71
C ASN A 40 -0.15 7.90 1.05
N THR A 41 -0.05 7.99 -0.28
CA THR A 41 -0.61 9.11 -1.05
C THR A 41 -2.12 9.23 -0.87
N HIS A 42 -2.83 8.10 -0.91
CA HIS A 42 -4.26 8.05 -0.68
C HIS A 42 -4.63 8.51 0.73
N GLY A 43 -3.91 8.04 1.76
CA GLY A 43 -4.11 8.45 3.15
C GLY A 43 -3.99 9.96 3.33
N ALA A 44 -2.95 10.58 2.76
CA ALA A 44 -2.78 12.04 2.80
C ALA A 44 -3.94 12.79 2.13
N LYS A 45 -4.43 12.30 0.98
CA LYS A 45 -5.59 12.88 0.29
C LYS A 45 -6.88 12.78 1.11
N VAL A 46 -7.14 11.62 1.72
CA VAL A 46 -8.31 11.42 2.59
C VAL A 46 -8.27 12.33 3.81
N GLN A 47 -7.10 12.47 4.45
CA GLN A 47 -6.91 13.40 5.58
C GLN A 47 -7.18 14.84 5.16
N ALA A 48 -6.63 15.28 4.03
CA ALA A 48 -6.88 16.62 3.49
C ALA A 48 -8.37 16.85 3.19
N ALA A 49 -9.05 15.88 2.56
CA ALA A 49 -10.49 15.95 2.32
C ALA A 49 -11.28 16.05 3.63
N GLY A 50 -10.91 15.28 4.66
CA GLY A 50 -11.48 15.37 6.00
C GLY A 50 -11.35 16.76 6.62
N ASN A 51 -10.16 17.36 6.55
CA ASN A 51 -9.91 18.71 7.07
C ASN A 51 -10.73 19.78 6.33
N ASN A 52 -10.83 19.67 5.00
CA ASN A 52 -11.65 20.56 4.19
C ASN A 52 -13.13 20.45 4.58
N MET A 53 -13.66 19.22 4.73
CA MET A 53 -15.04 19.00 5.16
C MET A 53 -15.31 19.60 6.54
N ALA A 54 -14.43 19.38 7.52
CA ALA A 54 -14.58 19.95 8.87
C ALA A 54 -14.60 21.49 8.85
N THR A 55 -13.77 22.09 8.00
CA THR A 55 -13.73 23.55 7.79
C THR A 55 -15.03 24.06 7.17
N THR A 56 -15.53 23.39 6.13
CA THR A 56 -16.80 23.73 5.50
C THR A 56 -17.96 23.62 6.47
N ASP A 57 -18.04 22.53 7.23
CA ASP A 57 -19.10 22.30 8.22
C ASP A 57 -19.15 23.41 9.28
N THR A 58 -17.99 23.78 9.81
CA THR A 58 -17.86 24.90 10.77
C THR A 58 -18.34 26.23 10.18
N SER A 59 -17.98 26.52 8.92
CA SER A 59 -18.38 27.74 8.22
C SER A 59 -19.89 27.82 7.99
N ILE A 60 -20.51 26.71 7.57
CA ILE A 60 -21.96 26.63 7.36
C ILE A 60 -22.71 26.72 8.69
N GLY A 61 -22.27 25.98 9.71
CA GLY A 61 -22.85 26.06 11.05
C GLY A 61 -22.82 27.47 11.63
N SER A 62 -21.72 28.20 11.43
CA SER A 62 -21.61 29.61 11.85
C SER A 62 -22.50 30.57 11.04
N SER A 63 -22.84 30.22 9.81
CA SER A 63 -23.72 31.04 8.96
C SER A 63 -25.20 30.94 9.34
N TRP A 64 -25.57 29.92 10.11
CA TRP A 64 -26.94 29.67 10.57
C TRP A 64 -27.17 29.97 12.06
N ALA A 65 -26.10 30.25 12.80
CA ALA A 65 -26.14 30.72 14.19
C ALA A 65 -26.53 32.21 14.25
#